data_AF-A8UTD1-F1
#
_entry.id   AF-A8UTD1-F1
#
_cell.length_a   1.000
_cell.length_b   1.000
_cell.length_c   1.000
_cell.angle_alpha   90.00
_cell.angle_beta   90.00
_cell.angle_gamma   90.00
#
_symmetry.space_group_name_H-M   'P 1'
#
loop_
_entity.id
_entity.type
_entity.pdbx_description
1 polymer ?
#
loop_
_entity_poly.entity_id
_entity_poly.type
_entity_poly.pdbx_seq_one_letter_code
_entity_poly.pdbx_strand_id
1 'polypeptide(L)'
;MADLIMMWGEMDGDSFSPEKVFWLLTKPHPHWVETSRDNLKLDFKESGFRQFVSLSSRYIVTDAMLMFGLQYSYETQKLIESLNPIRLMVRMKPGSYLGMSHHFLGAPFEIEMDDVLREFLNSARDTLESTGFGKDVVIVSFNPYLEDLILSNLGRISNLNFKFMSSS
;
A
#
# COMPACT_ATOMS: atom_id res chain seq x y z
N MET A 1 -15.60 10.17 1.76
CA MET A 1 -14.53 11.17 1.92
C MET A 1 -13.28 10.39 2.27
N ALA A 2 -12.15 10.69 1.65
CA ALA A 2 -10.89 9.99 1.91
C ALA A 2 -10.26 10.52 3.20
N ASP A 3 -9.67 9.63 3.99
CA ASP A 3 -8.95 10.00 5.22
C ASP A 3 -7.47 10.27 4.92
N LEU A 4 -6.93 9.64 3.89
CA LEU A 4 -5.53 9.70 3.50
C LEU A 4 -5.39 9.64 1.97
N ILE A 5 -4.48 10.42 1.42
CA ILE A 5 -3.99 10.28 0.05
C ILE A 5 -2.50 9.96 0.12
N MET A 6 -2.08 8.95 -0.63
CA MET A 6 -0.68 8.60 -0.83
C MET A 6 -0.38 8.66 -2.33
N MET A 7 0.59 9.48 -2.71
CA MET A 7 1.03 9.65 -4.10
C MET A 7 2.45 9.16 -4.24
N TRP A 8 2.71 8.37 -5.26
CA TRP A 8 4.04 7.87 -5.59
C TRP A 8 4.51 8.50 -6.88
N GLY A 9 5.77 8.86 -6.93
CA GLY A 9 6.34 9.54 -8.07
C GLY A 9 7.81 9.84 -7.90
N GLU A 10 8.25 10.87 -8.60
CA GLU A 10 9.62 11.37 -8.54
C GLU A 10 9.60 12.84 -8.12
N MET A 11 10.48 13.19 -7.19
CA MET A 11 10.80 14.54 -6.77
C MET A 11 11.99 15.07 -7.59
N ASP A 12 11.81 16.23 -8.20
CA ASP A 12 12.87 17.01 -8.84
C ASP A 12 12.87 18.42 -8.21
N GLY A 13 13.76 18.61 -7.23
CA GLY A 13 13.75 19.80 -6.37
C GLY A 13 12.42 19.93 -5.61
N ASP A 14 11.71 21.04 -5.85
CA ASP A 14 10.40 21.32 -5.26
C ASP A 14 9.22 20.76 -6.08
N SER A 15 9.49 20.22 -7.27
CA SER A 15 8.46 19.65 -8.15
C SER A 15 8.26 18.17 -7.86
N PHE A 16 7.00 17.73 -7.83
CA PHE A 16 6.64 16.33 -7.67
C PHE A 16 5.79 15.86 -8.85
N SER A 17 6.23 14.78 -9.51
CA SER A 17 5.54 14.17 -10.65
C SER A 17 4.86 12.86 -10.22
N PRO A 18 3.54 12.86 -9.95
CA PRO A 18 2.84 11.64 -9.52
C PRO A 18 2.69 10.66 -10.68
N GLU A 19 3.07 9.40 -10.41
CA GLU A 19 2.81 8.24 -11.26
C GLU A 19 1.54 7.50 -10.84
N LYS A 20 1.35 7.35 -9.52
CA LYS A 20 0.20 6.65 -8.93
C LYS A 20 -0.35 7.42 -7.75
N VAL A 21 -1.67 7.39 -7.60
CA VAL A 21 -2.37 8.02 -6.47
C VAL A 21 -3.27 6.99 -5.81
N PHE A 22 -3.14 6.86 -4.50
CA PHE A 22 -3.89 5.95 -3.66
C PHE A 22 -4.71 6.72 -2.63
N TRP A 23 -5.95 6.30 -2.45
CA TRP A 23 -6.93 6.95 -1.57
C TRP A 23 -7.37 5.95 -0.49
N LEU A 24 -7.15 6.26 0.78
CA LEU A 24 -7.72 5.49 1.88
C LEU A 24 -9.13 6.00 2.16
N LEU A 25 -10.12 5.20 1.79
CA LEU A 25 -11.53 5.50 2.03
C LEU A 25 -12.01 4.78 3.28
N THR A 26 -12.75 5.47 4.15
CA THR A 26 -13.30 4.89 5.40
C THR A 26 -14.69 4.29 5.26
N LYS A 27 -15.44 4.64 4.21
CA LYS A 27 -16.82 4.20 3.97
C LYS A 27 -16.98 3.61 2.57
N PRO A 28 -17.78 2.54 2.37
CA PRO A 28 -18.58 1.83 3.38
C PRO A 28 -17.76 0.98 4.35
N HIS A 29 -16.56 0.57 3.93
CA HIS A 29 -15.55 -0.10 4.75
C HIS A 29 -14.17 0.48 4.45
N PRO A 30 -13.17 0.29 5.32
CA PRO A 30 -11.85 0.84 5.09
C PRO A 30 -11.07 0.12 3.99
N HIS A 31 -10.67 0.84 2.94
CA HIS A 31 -9.89 0.27 1.85
C HIS A 31 -9.12 1.32 1.05
N TRP A 32 -8.07 0.87 0.35
CA TRP A 32 -7.30 1.68 -0.58
C TRP A 32 -7.91 1.60 -1.99
N VAL A 33 -7.95 2.74 -2.68
CA VAL A 33 -8.35 2.85 -4.10
C VAL A 33 -7.21 3.46 -4.89
N GLU A 34 -6.87 2.87 -6.04
CA GLU A 34 -5.83 3.38 -6.96
C GLU A 34 -6.48 4.18 -8.09
N THR A 35 -5.90 5.34 -8.42
CA THR A 35 -6.27 6.13 -9.59
C THR A 35 -5.03 6.41 -10.44
N SER A 36 -5.10 6.11 -11.75
CA SER A 36 -4.06 6.42 -12.73
C SER A 36 -4.26 7.79 -13.37
N ARG A 37 -3.18 8.47 -13.76
CA ARG A 37 -3.19 9.79 -14.40
C ARG A 37 -3.73 9.79 -15.84
N ASP A 38 -3.87 8.62 -16.46
CA ASP A 38 -4.35 8.52 -17.83
C ASP A 38 -5.86 8.78 -17.91
N ASN A 39 -6.15 9.96 -18.45
CA ASN A 39 -7.43 10.57 -18.78
C ASN A 39 -7.98 11.50 -17.70
N LEU A 40 -8.44 12.67 -18.15
CA LEU A 40 -9.24 13.68 -17.44
C LEU A 40 -10.59 13.16 -16.90
N LYS A 41 -10.71 11.84 -16.74
CA LYS A 41 -11.78 11.12 -16.06
C LYS A 41 -11.13 10.34 -14.94
N LEU A 42 -11.58 10.57 -13.71
CA LEU A 42 -11.28 9.69 -12.58
C LEU A 42 -11.93 8.34 -12.85
N ASP A 43 -11.30 7.51 -13.66
CA ASP A 43 -11.67 6.11 -13.80
C ASP A 43 -11.20 5.42 -12.51
N PHE A 44 -12.11 5.34 -11.54
CA PHE A 44 -11.92 4.54 -10.34
C PHE A 44 -11.88 3.07 -10.75
N LYS A 45 -10.68 2.58 -11.01
CA LYS A 45 -10.46 1.15 -11.07
C LYS A 45 -10.42 0.69 -9.61
N GLU A 46 -11.51 0.10 -9.12
CA GLU A 46 -11.39 -0.81 -7.99
C GLU A 46 -10.39 -1.89 -8.42
N SER A 47 -9.12 -1.71 -8.05
CA SER A 47 -8.16 -2.80 -8.09
C SER A 47 -8.76 -3.83 -7.13
N GLY A 48 -9.18 -4.98 -7.66
CA GLY A 48 -10.03 -5.96 -6.98
C GLY A 48 -9.38 -6.68 -5.78
N PHE A 49 -8.60 -5.96 -4.97
CA PHE A 49 -7.90 -6.41 -3.79
C PHE A 49 -8.64 -5.94 -2.56
N ARG A 50 -9.15 -6.90 -1.78
CA ARG A 50 -9.82 -6.63 -0.51
C ARG A 50 -8.83 -6.86 0.62
N GLN A 51 -8.57 -5.76 1.32
CA GLN A 51 -8.10 -5.63 2.70
C GLN A 51 -6.82 -6.41 3.08
N PHE A 52 -5.67 -5.75 2.94
CA PHE A 52 -4.43 -6.11 3.66
C PHE A 52 -4.35 -5.46 5.05
N VAL A 53 -5.16 -4.42 5.26
CA VAL A 53 -5.00 -3.48 6.36
C VAL A 53 -6.33 -3.41 7.10
N SER A 54 -6.38 -3.95 8.31
CA SER A 54 -7.34 -3.46 9.29
C SER A 54 -7.00 -2.00 9.59
N LEU A 55 -7.97 -1.10 9.77
CA LEU A 55 -7.68 0.25 10.28
C LEU A 55 -6.96 0.25 11.63
N SER A 56 -6.96 -0.88 12.35
CA SER A 56 -6.16 -1.08 13.56
C SER A 56 -4.69 -1.45 13.30
N SER A 57 -4.28 -1.67 12.04
CA SER A 57 -2.88 -1.94 11.71
C SER A 57 -2.05 -0.70 12.02
N ARG A 58 -1.01 -0.87 12.83
CA ARG A 58 -0.03 0.19 13.08
C ARG A 58 0.96 0.41 11.92
N TYR A 59 0.80 -0.34 10.83
CA TYR A 59 1.71 -0.40 9.67
C TYR A 59 1.04 0.12 8.38
N ILE A 60 0.08 1.04 8.50
CA ILE A 60 -0.78 1.47 7.37
C ILE A 60 0.00 1.81 6.10
N VAL A 61 1.11 2.54 6.23
CA VAL A 61 1.93 2.95 5.07
C VAL A 61 2.76 1.79 4.53
N THR A 62 3.46 1.08 5.42
CA THR A 62 4.27 -0.10 5.04
C THR A 62 3.41 -1.14 4.35
N ASP A 63 2.21 -1.40 4.87
CA ASP A 63 1.25 -2.33 4.29
C ASP A 63 0.82 -1.87 2.88
N ALA A 64 0.51 -0.59 2.69
CA ALA A 64 0.16 -0.05 1.38
C ALA A 64 1.34 -0.17 0.37
N MET A 65 2.58 0.05 0.82
CA MET A 65 3.76 -0.11 -0.03
C MET A 65 4.03 -1.57 -0.40
N LEU A 66 3.88 -2.51 0.54
CA LEU A 66 3.96 -3.95 0.25
C LEU A 66 2.87 -4.38 -0.75
N MET A 67 1.66 -3.82 -0.63
CA MET A 67 0.54 -4.12 -1.51
C MET A 67 0.73 -3.59 -2.94
N PHE A 68 1.01 -2.29 -3.09
CA PHE A 68 0.92 -1.63 -4.40
C PHE A 68 2.29 -1.40 -5.04
N GLY A 69 3.35 -1.57 -4.23
CA GLY A 69 4.65 -0.98 -4.47
C GLY A 69 5.75 -1.96 -4.58
N LEU A 70 5.50 -3.23 -4.29
CA LEU A 70 6.49 -4.29 -4.33
C LEU A 70 7.50 -4.15 -5.48
N GLN A 71 7.05 -3.82 -6.68
CA GLN A 71 7.86 -3.59 -7.88
C GLN A 71 8.90 -2.46 -7.82
N TYR A 72 8.75 -1.46 -6.95
CA TYR A 72 9.72 -0.37 -6.78
C TYR A 72 10.54 -0.52 -5.48
N SER A 73 10.40 -1.63 -4.75
CA SER A 73 11.22 -1.90 -3.57
C SER A 73 12.63 -2.31 -3.98
N TYR A 74 13.64 -1.88 -3.22
CA TYR A 74 15.03 -2.23 -3.52
C TYR A 74 15.26 -3.76 -3.42
N GLU A 75 14.62 -4.41 -2.45
CA GLU A 75 14.69 -5.86 -2.22
C GLU A 75 13.45 -6.62 -2.74
N THR A 76 12.99 -6.27 -3.95
CA THR A 76 11.75 -6.83 -4.53
C THR A 76 11.70 -8.36 -4.49
N GLN A 77 12.77 -9.06 -4.90
CA GLN A 77 12.78 -10.53 -4.94
C GLN A 77 12.66 -11.15 -3.55
N LYS A 78 13.42 -10.63 -2.58
CA LYS A 78 13.38 -11.09 -1.19
C LYS A 78 12.01 -10.85 -0.55
N LEU A 79 11.37 -9.73 -0.86
CA LEU A 79 10.01 -9.44 -0.39
C LEU A 79 8.98 -10.37 -1.05
N ILE A 80 9.09 -10.65 -2.36
CA ILE A 80 8.24 -11.64 -3.04
C ILE A 80 8.39 -13.02 -2.39
N GLU A 81 9.62 -13.47 -2.12
CA GLU A 81 9.88 -14.75 -1.46
C GLU A 81 9.28 -14.81 -0.05
N SER A 82 9.45 -13.74 0.74
CA SER A 82 8.91 -13.63 2.10
C SER A 82 7.38 -13.60 2.13
N LEU A 83 6.76 -13.03 1.10
CA LEU A 83 5.30 -12.92 0.97
C LEU A 83 4.67 -14.12 0.24
N ASN A 84 5.47 -14.98 -0.40
CA ASN A 84 4.97 -16.14 -1.13
C ASN A 84 4.14 -17.10 -0.25
N PRO A 85 4.50 -17.39 1.02
CA PRO A 85 3.66 -18.17 1.94
C PRO A 85 2.30 -17.53 2.21
N ILE A 86 2.20 -16.20 2.10
CA ILE A 86 0.98 -15.41 2.32
C ILE A 86 0.14 -15.32 1.03
N ARG A 87 0.66 -15.81 -0.12
CA ARG A 87 0.04 -15.83 -1.46
C ARG A 87 -0.98 -14.70 -1.70
N LEU A 88 -0.43 -13.50 -1.74
CA LEU A 88 -1.09 -12.28 -2.15
C LEU A 88 -1.19 -12.27 -3.67
N MET A 89 -2.33 -12.67 -4.24
CA MET A 89 -2.50 -12.54 -5.69
C MET A 89 -2.64 -11.06 -6.05
N VAL A 90 -1.54 -10.38 -6.39
CA VAL A 90 -1.52 -9.09 -7.10
C VAL A 90 -1.61 -9.39 -8.60
N ARG A 91 -2.71 -8.99 -9.24
CA ARG A 91 -3.01 -9.27 -10.65
C ARG A 91 -2.32 -8.25 -11.56
N MET A 92 -1.22 -8.63 -12.20
CA MET A 92 -0.84 -8.09 -13.51
C MET A 92 -1.45 -8.96 -14.61
N LYS A 93 -2.15 -8.38 -15.59
CA LYS A 93 -2.50 -9.05 -16.84
C LYS A 93 -2.42 -8.06 -18.01
N PRO A 94 -1.85 -8.49 -19.15
CA PRO A 94 -2.67 -9.23 -20.12
C PRO A 94 -1.99 -10.47 -20.73
N GLY A 95 -2.76 -11.56 -20.89
CA GLY A 95 -2.41 -12.68 -21.76
C GLY A 95 -1.83 -13.93 -21.08
N SER A 96 -2.68 -14.74 -20.43
CA SER A 96 -2.57 -16.21 -20.36
C SER A 96 -3.59 -16.76 -19.34
N TYR A 97 -4.66 -17.35 -19.89
CA TYR A 97 -4.95 -18.79 -20.00
C TYR A 97 -5.29 -19.49 -18.68
N LEU A 98 -6.60 -19.75 -18.54
CA LEU A 98 -7.22 -20.86 -17.82
C LEU A 98 -7.21 -20.82 -16.28
N GLY A 99 -8.26 -20.20 -15.74
CA GLY A 99 -9.08 -20.82 -14.71
C GLY A 99 -8.45 -21.06 -13.35
N MET A 100 -8.23 -20.00 -12.58
CA MET A 100 -8.46 -20.06 -11.13
C MET A 100 -9.33 -18.87 -10.74
N SER A 101 -10.56 -19.18 -10.37
CA SER A 101 -11.61 -18.25 -9.98
C SER A 101 -11.31 -17.64 -8.61
N HIS A 102 -11.28 -16.31 -8.60
CA HIS A 102 -11.59 -15.44 -7.45
C HIS A 102 -12.79 -15.96 -6.66
N HIS A 103 -12.82 -15.78 -5.33
CA HIS A 103 -13.95 -15.37 -4.48
C HIS A 103 -13.47 -15.36 -3.01
N PHE A 104 -13.36 -14.18 -2.37
CA PHE A 104 -13.58 -14.03 -0.92
C PHE A 104 -14.32 -12.71 -0.69
N LEU A 105 -15.63 -12.83 -0.50
CA LEU A 105 -16.56 -11.81 -0.07
C LEU A 105 -16.90 -12.13 1.40
N GLY A 106 -16.58 -11.24 2.33
CA GLY A 106 -17.34 -11.12 3.58
C GLY A 106 -17.03 -12.07 4.73
N ALA A 107 -15.95 -12.85 4.71
CA ALA A 107 -15.35 -13.23 5.97
C ALA A 107 -14.41 -12.07 6.37
N PRO A 108 -14.52 -11.50 7.58
CA PRO A 108 -13.37 -10.79 8.11
C PRO A 108 -12.22 -11.78 7.96
N PHE A 109 -11.19 -11.41 7.21
CA PHE A 109 -9.88 -11.96 7.53
C PHE A 109 -9.53 -11.34 8.90
N GLU A 110 -10.26 -11.73 9.95
CA GLU A 110 -9.60 -12.46 11.01
C GLU A 110 -8.87 -13.59 10.29
N ILE A 111 -7.70 -13.25 9.74
CA ILE A 111 -6.58 -14.15 9.82
C ILE A 111 -6.65 -14.51 11.31
N GLU A 112 -7.18 -15.69 11.65
CA GLU A 112 -6.67 -16.39 12.82
C GLU A 112 -5.17 -16.32 12.57
N MET A 113 -4.52 -15.32 13.19
CA MET A 113 -3.14 -14.97 12.95
C MET A 113 -2.36 -16.15 13.50
N ASP A 114 -2.29 -17.22 12.71
CA ASP A 114 -1.29 -18.24 12.85
C ASP A 114 0.02 -17.46 12.97
N ASP A 115 0.70 -17.63 14.10
CA ASP A 115 1.89 -16.88 14.44
C ASP A 115 2.91 -16.95 13.29
N VAL A 116 2.88 -18.04 12.52
CA VAL A 116 3.64 -18.24 11.28
C VAL A 116 3.33 -17.17 10.22
N LEU A 117 2.06 -16.88 9.90
CA LEU A 117 1.70 -15.86 8.91
C LEU A 117 2.06 -14.45 9.40
N ARG A 118 1.95 -14.21 10.71
CA ARG A 118 2.37 -12.95 11.34
C ARG A 118 3.88 -12.76 11.19
N GLU A 119 4.67 -13.81 11.39
CA GLU A 119 6.12 -13.77 11.23
C GLU A 119 6.52 -13.45 9.79
N PHE A 120 5.89 -14.05 8.78
CA PHE A 120 6.16 -13.72 7.38
C PHE A 120 5.84 -12.26 7.05
N LEU A 121 4.71 -11.74 7.53
CA LEU A 121 4.33 -10.34 7.33
C LEU A 121 5.30 -9.38 8.03
N ASN A 122 5.69 -9.69 9.26
CA ASN A 122 6.65 -8.87 10.01
C ASN A 122 8.03 -8.90 9.35
N SER A 123 8.50 -10.07 8.89
CA SER A 123 9.75 -10.19 8.13
C SER A 123 9.73 -9.36 6.84
N ALA A 124 8.61 -9.35 6.13
CA ALA A 124 8.44 -8.50 4.95
C ALA A 124 8.44 -7.01 5.29
N ARG A 125 7.77 -6.61 6.39
CA ARG A 125 7.81 -5.23 6.89
C ARG A 125 9.22 -4.82 7.30
N ASP A 126 9.91 -5.64 8.09
CA ASP A 126 11.28 -5.39 8.55
C ASP A 126 12.24 -5.26 7.35
N THR A 127 12.06 -6.11 6.33
CA THR A 127 12.84 -6.01 5.09
C THR A 127 12.55 -4.69 4.37
N LEU A 128 11.28 -4.33 4.14
CA LEU A 128 10.94 -3.08 3.46
C LEU A 128 11.39 -1.85 4.27
N GLU A 129 11.18 -1.86 5.58
CA GLU A 129 11.56 -0.77 6.50
C GLU A 129 13.09 -0.62 6.60
N SER A 130 13.86 -1.70 6.51
CA SER A 130 15.33 -1.62 6.53
C SER A 130 15.95 -1.24 5.19
N THR A 131 15.32 -1.57 4.07
CA THR A 131 15.92 -1.32 2.74
C THR A 131 15.38 -0.08 2.05
N GLY A 132 14.08 0.17 2.17
CA GLY A 132 13.40 1.27 1.51
C GLY A 132 12.90 0.97 0.11
N PHE A 133 12.76 2.04 -0.67
CA PHE A 133 12.02 2.05 -1.92
C PHE A 133 12.58 3.06 -2.91
N GLY A 134 12.44 2.79 -4.21
CA GLY A 134 13.00 3.60 -5.30
C GLY A 134 12.12 4.75 -5.80
N LYS A 135 11.00 5.06 -5.14
CA LYS A 135 10.11 6.19 -5.48
C LYS A 135 9.89 7.09 -4.29
N ASP A 136 9.69 8.36 -4.57
CA ASP A 136 9.34 9.36 -3.58
C ASP A 136 7.85 9.28 -3.25
N VAL A 137 7.52 9.57 -1.99
CA VAL A 137 6.14 9.46 -1.50
C VAL A 137 5.65 10.79 -0.95
N VAL A 138 4.53 11.26 -1.48
CA VAL A 138 3.80 12.39 -0.91
C VAL A 138 2.55 11.87 -0.23
N ILE A 139 2.40 12.18 1.07
CA ILE A 139 1.23 11.81 1.84
C ILE A 139 0.46 13.06 2.24
N VAL A 140 -0.85 13.04 2.03
CA VAL A 140 -1.80 14.07 2.48
C VAL A 140 -2.82 13.44 3.41
N SER A 141 -2.79 13.81 4.69
CA SER A 141 -3.78 13.34 5.68
C SER A 141 -4.91 14.35 5.82
N PHE A 142 -6.15 13.87 5.74
CA PHE A 142 -7.36 14.64 6.06
C PHE A 142 -7.91 14.30 7.45
N ASN A 143 -7.24 13.38 8.15
CA ASN A 143 -7.61 12.92 9.47
C ASN A 143 -6.48 13.26 10.46
N PRO A 144 -6.66 14.25 11.35
CA PRO A 144 -5.61 14.68 12.28
C PRO A 144 -5.24 13.56 13.28
N TYR A 145 -6.14 12.61 13.54
CA TYR A 145 -5.87 11.51 14.46
C TYR A 145 -4.95 10.43 13.89
N LEU A 146 -4.66 10.46 12.58
CA LEU A 146 -3.76 9.50 11.93
C LEU A 146 -2.35 10.06 11.73
N GLU A 147 -2.13 11.35 11.97
CA GLU A 147 -0.87 12.04 11.64
C GLU A 147 0.34 11.39 12.33
N ASP A 148 0.32 11.24 13.65
CA ASP A 148 1.42 10.62 14.40
C ASP A 148 1.69 9.18 13.96
N LEU A 149 0.62 8.44 13.68
CA LEU A 149 0.73 7.07 13.19
C LEU A 149 1.42 7.02 11.83
N ILE A 150 0.99 7.87 10.89
CA ILE A 150 1.54 7.96 9.54
C ILE A 150 3.00 8.40 9.58
N LEU A 151 3.31 9.47 10.32
CA LEU A 151 4.67 9.97 10.47
C LEU A 151 5.59 8.92 11.10
N SER A 152 5.11 8.18 12.11
CA SER A 152 5.85 7.06 12.69
C SER A 152 6.12 5.96 11.68
N ASN A 153 5.17 5.68 10.78
CA ASN A 153 5.36 4.67 9.73
C ASN A 153 6.36 5.12 8.67
N LEU A 154 6.22 6.35 8.17
CA LEU A 154 7.15 6.94 7.19
C LEU A 154 8.58 6.98 7.74
N GLY A 155 8.74 7.37 9.01
CA GLY A 155 10.04 7.44 9.67
C GLY A 155 10.70 6.08 9.96
N ARG A 156 9.97 4.96 9.87
CA ARG A 156 10.56 3.61 10.01
C ARG A 156 11.27 3.15 8.75
N ILE A 157 10.90 3.71 7.60
CA ILE A 157 11.37 3.21 6.30
C ILE A 157 12.68 3.93 5.96
N SER A 158 13.77 3.18 6.02
CA SER A 158 15.11 3.60 5.63
C SER A 158 15.12 3.98 4.15
N ASN A 159 15.91 4.98 3.78
CA ASN A 159 16.04 5.45 2.40
C ASN A 159 14.71 5.90 1.73
N LEU A 160 13.66 6.16 2.50
CA LEU A 160 12.43 6.75 1.99
C LEU A 160 12.54 8.26 1.96
N ASN A 161 12.47 8.85 0.78
CA ASN A 161 12.23 10.28 0.64
C ASN A 161 10.72 10.53 0.57
N PHE A 162 10.22 11.38 1.48
CA PHE A 162 8.80 11.66 1.56
C PHE A 162 8.49 13.10 1.93
N LYS A 163 7.29 13.55 1.54
CA LYS A 163 6.67 14.79 2.01
C LYS A 163 5.33 14.48 2.65
N PHE A 164 5.15 14.90 3.89
CA PHE A 164 3.88 14.79 4.60
C PHE A 164 3.18 16.15 4.64
N MET A 165 1.90 16.17 4.31
CA MET A 165 1.04 17.36 4.37
C MET A 165 -0.20 17.05 5.21
N SER A 166 -0.44 17.88 6.23
CA SER A 166 -1.70 17.86 6.98
C SER A 166 -2.69 18.79 6.28
N SER A 167 -3.95 18.39 6.15
CA SER A 167 -4.98 19.22 5.49
C SER A 167 -5.66 20.24 6.42
N SER A 168 -5.05 20.54 7.57
CA SER A 168 -5.55 21.52 8.55
C SER A 168 -5.54 22.94 8.02
#